data_AF-A0A915BW59-F1
#
_entry.id   AF-A0A915BW59-F1
#
_cell.length_a   1.000
_cell.length_b   1.000
_cell.length_c   1.000
_cell.angle_alpha   90.00
_cell.angle_beta   90.00
_cell.angle_gamma   90.00
#
_symmetry.space_group_name_H-M   'P 1'
#
loop_
_entity.id
_entity.type
_entity.pdbx_description
1 polymer ?
#
loop_
_entity_poly.entity_id
_entity_poly.type
_entity_poly.pdbx_seq_one_letter_code
_entity_poly.pdbx_strand_id
1 'polypeptide(L)'
;MQRISFLLVVVSLWLGADPASLGLLKKASKEPKPSGYGMRPRGVPFIRGVLYATGVNFSCFTSSKIIPFSYVNDDYCDCPDGSDEPGTSACPNARFHCLNRGYKAVDIPSGRVNDQICDCCDGSDEWDSAIECPNVCEEMGSKWREEIQRRAAVVQKGYAKRLELAQEGSKIKAEKEKGIGALRKERDELSPKKDEAEAKKKEAEEKETEAKDRHRKAWEEVIDRKKQVKVAALFGMLDANSDQKITLDEVKAFMEFDSDNNGEVSDDEAKDYLSGVEESDLEHFKTNVYGAIKMLFPDPDEEEKEKSEMEEGENPGSHLAEEKHEPESKSVSSEQLNE
;
A
#
# COMPACT_ATOMS: atom_id res chain seq x y z
N MET A 1 14.61 -64.80 91.40
CA MET A 1 13.15 -64.96 91.35
C MET A 1 12.58 -63.87 90.46
N GLN A 2 12.15 -64.19 89.24
CA GLN A 2 11.01 -63.54 88.57
C GLN A 2 10.71 -64.35 87.31
N ARG A 3 9.51 -64.94 87.30
CA ARG A 3 9.03 -65.86 86.27
C ARG A 3 8.50 -65.06 85.08
N ILE A 4 8.95 -65.42 83.89
CA ILE A 4 8.45 -64.93 82.61
C ILE A 4 7.17 -65.72 82.32
N SER A 5 6.01 -65.05 82.35
CA SER A 5 4.73 -65.64 81.94
C SER A 5 4.47 -65.35 80.47
N PHE A 6 4.61 -66.39 79.64
CA PHE A 6 4.08 -66.44 78.27
C PHE A 6 2.56 -66.59 78.33
N LEU A 7 1.83 -65.66 77.73
CA LEU A 7 0.39 -65.76 77.54
C LEU A 7 0.10 -65.92 76.04
N LEU A 8 -0.21 -67.17 75.67
CA LEU A 8 -0.80 -67.56 74.40
C LEU A 8 -2.24 -67.04 74.34
N VAL A 9 -2.57 -66.23 73.33
CA VAL A 9 -3.96 -65.96 72.92
C VAL A 9 -4.11 -66.36 71.46
N VAL A 10 -5.00 -67.32 71.24
CA VAL A 10 -5.30 -67.96 69.97
C VAL A 10 -6.71 -67.53 69.55
N VAL A 11 -6.81 -67.09 68.29
CA VAL A 11 -7.98 -67.10 67.39
C VAL A 11 -9.15 -66.15 67.70
N SER A 12 -9.45 -65.28 66.72
CA SER A 12 -10.69 -65.37 65.93
C SER A 12 -10.66 -64.35 64.78
N LEU A 13 -10.45 -64.84 63.54
CA LEU A 13 -10.81 -64.10 62.33
C LEU A 13 -12.34 -63.94 62.32
N TRP A 14 -12.81 -62.70 62.48
CA TRP A 14 -14.17 -62.33 62.10
C TRP A 14 -14.09 -61.58 60.77
N LEU A 15 -14.45 -62.29 59.69
CA LEU A 15 -14.89 -61.68 58.44
C LEU A 15 -16.27 -61.06 58.68
N GLY A 16 -16.29 -59.83 59.20
CA GLY A 16 -17.46 -58.97 59.16
C GLY A 16 -17.49 -58.24 57.83
N ALA A 17 -18.33 -58.69 56.91
CA ALA A 17 -18.69 -57.92 55.73
C ALA A 17 -19.54 -56.72 56.20
N ASP A 18 -18.99 -55.51 56.13
CA ASP A 18 -19.79 -54.29 56.28
C ASP A 18 -20.67 -54.15 55.02
N PRO A 19 -22.01 -54.14 55.16
CA PRO A 19 -22.87 -53.79 54.05
C PRO A 19 -22.66 -52.31 53.74
N ALA A 20 -22.36 -52.03 52.47
CA ALA A 20 -22.31 -50.68 51.94
C ALA A 20 -23.61 -49.94 52.30
N SER A 21 -23.51 -49.08 53.33
CA SER A 21 -24.50 -48.04 53.57
C SER A 21 -24.25 -47.00 52.48
N LEU A 22 -25.00 -47.10 51.39
CA LEU A 22 -25.30 -45.96 50.52
C LEU A 22 -26.09 -44.95 51.36
N GLY A 23 -25.39 -44.28 52.28
CA GLY A 23 -25.90 -43.15 52.99
C GLY A 23 -26.03 -42.02 52.00
N LEU A 24 -27.27 -41.68 51.63
CA LEU A 24 -27.59 -40.28 51.33
C LEU A 24 -26.91 -39.44 52.42
N LEU A 25 -25.96 -38.59 52.02
CA LEU A 25 -25.42 -37.56 52.90
C LEU A 25 -26.62 -36.74 53.39
N LYS A 26 -27.06 -37.04 54.61
CA LYS A 26 -28.07 -36.25 55.30
C LYS A 26 -27.57 -34.81 55.32
N LYS A 27 -28.41 -33.87 54.85
CA LYS A 27 -28.27 -32.44 55.18
C LYS A 27 -27.94 -32.35 56.67
N ALA A 28 -26.69 -31.99 56.98
CA ALA A 28 -26.41 -31.50 58.32
C ALA A 28 -27.38 -30.34 58.53
N SER A 29 -28.04 -30.32 59.69
CA SER A 29 -29.03 -29.32 60.11
C SER A 29 -28.42 -27.92 60.16
N LYS A 30 -28.13 -27.34 59.00
CA LYS A 30 -27.59 -25.99 58.83
C LYS A 30 -28.73 -25.16 58.27
N GLU A 31 -29.10 -24.12 58.99
CA GLU A 31 -30.12 -23.18 58.53
C GLU A 31 -29.68 -22.56 57.19
N PRO A 32 -30.62 -22.36 56.24
CA PRO A 32 -30.29 -21.79 54.94
C PRO A 32 -29.68 -20.40 55.10
N LYS A 33 -28.68 -20.08 54.27
CA LYS A 33 -28.01 -18.76 54.32
C LYS A 33 -29.03 -17.64 54.17
N PRO A 34 -28.92 -16.52 54.92
CA PRO A 34 -29.80 -15.37 54.73
C PRO A 34 -29.76 -14.88 53.28
N SER A 35 -30.89 -14.42 52.74
CA SER A 35 -30.99 -14.17 51.29
C SER A 35 -30.04 -13.09 50.80
N GLY A 36 -29.89 -11.99 51.53
CA GLY A 36 -29.13 -10.83 51.06
C GLY A 36 -29.82 -10.02 49.94
N TYR A 37 -31.01 -10.42 49.48
CA TYR A 37 -31.79 -9.74 48.43
C TYR A 37 -32.77 -8.68 48.99
N GLY A 38 -32.89 -8.59 50.32
CA GLY A 38 -33.85 -7.71 51.00
C GLY A 38 -35.26 -8.29 50.92
N MET A 39 -36.25 -7.44 50.61
CA MET A 39 -37.66 -7.86 50.45
C MET A 39 -37.96 -8.59 49.14
N ARG A 40 -36.95 -8.73 48.25
CA ARG A 40 -37.10 -9.39 46.96
C ARG A 40 -36.78 -10.88 47.10
N PRO A 41 -37.41 -11.76 46.29
CA PRO A 41 -37.02 -13.16 46.24
C PRO A 41 -35.54 -13.33 45.90
N ARG A 42 -34.95 -14.43 46.37
CA ARG A 42 -33.56 -14.80 46.05
C ARG A 42 -33.39 -14.92 44.53
N GLY A 43 -32.21 -14.54 44.04
CA GLY A 43 -31.86 -14.62 42.62
C GLY A 43 -32.52 -13.58 41.71
N VAL A 44 -33.27 -12.63 42.28
CA VAL A 44 -33.85 -11.51 41.52
C VAL A 44 -32.88 -10.32 41.50
N PRO A 45 -32.60 -9.68 40.34
CA PRO A 45 -31.80 -8.44 40.29
C PRO A 45 -32.58 -7.22 40.78
N PHE A 46 -31.88 -6.16 41.21
CA PHE A 46 -32.53 -4.97 41.79
C PHE A 46 -33.56 -4.36 40.84
N ILE A 47 -33.20 -4.26 39.56
CA ILE A 47 -34.05 -3.66 38.52
C ILE A 47 -35.34 -4.45 38.24
N ARG A 48 -35.35 -5.77 38.52
CA ARG A 48 -36.56 -6.62 38.36
C ARG A 48 -37.35 -6.78 39.64
N GLY A 49 -36.93 -6.18 40.75
CA GLY A 49 -37.59 -6.34 42.04
C GLY A 49 -39.09 -5.97 42.02
N VAL A 50 -39.46 -4.97 41.21
CA VAL A 50 -40.86 -4.52 41.07
C VAL A 50 -41.76 -5.61 40.46
N LEU A 51 -41.21 -6.49 39.62
CA LEU A 51 -41.95 -7.60 39.03
C LEU A 51 -42.30 -8.70 40.04
N TYR A 52 -41.58 -8.72 41.17
CA TYR A 52 -41.76 -9.68 42.26
C TYR A 52 -42.35 -9.01 43.50
N ALA A 53 -43.23 -8.02 43.31
CA ALA A 53 -43.92 -7.38 44.43
C ALA A 53 -44.71 -8.43 45.24
N THR A 54 -44.46 -8.47 46.55
CA THR A 54 -45.10 -9.43 47.47
C THR A 54 -46.60 -9.15 47.54
N GLY A 55 -47.39 -9.97 46.86
CA GLY A 55 -48.85 -9.95 46.83
C GLY A 55 -49.43 -11.34 47.06
N VAL A 56 -50.72 -11.53 46.78
CA VAL A 56 -51.36 -12.86 46.87
C VAL A 56 -51.01 -13.73 45.65
N ASN A 57 -50.95 -13.09 44.48
CA ASN A 57 -50.74 -13.75 43.19
C ASN A 57 -49.48 -13.20 42.51
N PHE A 58 -48.83 -14.06 41.73
CA PHE A 58 -47.73 -13.77 40.83
C PHE A 58 -48.16 -14.09 39.39
N SER A 59 -47.83 -13.20 38.45
CA SER A 59 -48.05 -13.43 37.02
C SER A 59 -46.72 -13.80 36.39
N CYS A 60 -46.67 -14.94 35.71
CA CYS A 60 -45.51 -15.29 34.90
C CYS A 60 -45.25 -14.20 33.85
N PHE A 61 -44.00 -13.97 33.45
CA PHE A 61 -43.65 -12.79 32.64
C PHE A 61 -44.08 -12.90 31.19
N THR A 62 -43.99 -14.10 30.61
CA THR A 62 -44.23 -14.35 29.19
C THR A 62 -45.57 -15.02 28.95
N SER A 63 -46.07 -15.75 29.94
CA SER A 63 -47.39 -16.39 29.88
C SER A 63 -48.39 -15.63 30.75
N SER A 64 -49.65 -15.54 30.31
CA SER A 64 -50.75 -15.03 31.13
C SER A 64 -51.16 -15.97 32.29
N LYS A 65 -50.30 -16.93 32.67
CA LYS A 65 -50.53 -17.84 33.81
C LYS A 65 -50.31 -17.05 35.11
N ILE A 66 -51.29 -17.15 36.01
CA ILE A 66 -51.26 -16.54 37.33
C ILE A 66 -51.18 -17.69 38.35
N ILE A 67 -50.21 -17.60 39.25
CA ILE A 67 -49.97 -18.55 40.33
C ILE A 67 -49.99 -17.83 41.69
N PRO A 68 -50.20 -18.52 42.82
CA PRO A 68 -50.00 -17.92 44.14
C PRO A 68 -48.55 -17.45 44.31
N PHE A 69 -48.32 -16.33 44.99
CA PHE A 69 -46.94 -15.86 45.24
C PHE A 69 -46.14 -16.85 46.12
N SER A 70 -46.81 -17.72 46.86
CA SER A 70 -46.17 -18.80 47.62
C SER A 70 -45.47 -19.85 46.74
N TYR A 71 -45.77 -19.87 45.43
CA TYR A 71 -45.13 -20.77 44.47
C TYR A 71 -43.89 -20.12 43.84
N VAL A 72 -43.51 -18.91 44.28
CA VAL A 72 -42.26 -18.29 43.85
C VAL A 72 -41.13 -18.82 44.72
N ASN A 73 -40.12 -19.45 44.11
CA ASN A 73 -39.02 -20.17 44.77
C ASN A 73 -39.50 -21.30 45.67
N ASP A 74 -40.46 -22.10 45.21
CA ASP A 74 -40.95 -23.27 45.93
C ASP A 74 -40.28 -24.60 45.49
N ASP A 75 -39.26 -24.50 44.63
CA ASP A 75 -38.52 -25.62 44.05
C ASP A 75 -39.37 -26.47 43.08
N TYR A 76 -40.42 -25.88 42.51
CA TYR A 76 -41.22 -26.48 41.45
C TYR A 76 -41.40 -25.52 40.26
N CYS A 77 -41.29 -26.04 39.03
CA CYS A 77 -41.39 -25.21 37.84
C CYS A 77 -42.83 -25.06 37.34
N ASP A 78 -43.49 -23.98 37.76
CA ASP A 78 -44.85 -23.63 37.41
C ASP A 78 -44.95 -22.73 36.18
N CYS A 79 -44.06 -21.75 36.02
CA CYS A 79 -44.08 -20.87 34.87
C CYS A 79 -43.29 -21.47 33.70
N PRO A 80 -43.83 -21.46 32.47
CA PRO A 80 -43.12 -22.00 31.31
C PRO A 80 -41.84 -21.19 30.95
N ASP A 81 -41.76 -19.94 31.40
CA ASP A 81 -40.59 -19.08 31.24
C ASP A 81 -39.64 -19.10 32.46
N GLY A 82 -39.96 -19.86 33.51
CA GLY A 82 -39.19 -19.97 34.74
C GLY A 82 -39.11 -18.70 35.58
N SER A 83 -40.05 -17.77 35.39
CA SER A 83 -40.08 -16.51 36.13
C SER A 83 -40.44 -16.67 37.61
N ASP A 84 -41.06 -17.78 37.99
CA ASP A 84 -41.39 -18.20 39.36
C ASP A 84 -40.19 -18.72 40.15
N GLU A 85 -39.18 -19.29 39.50
CA GLU A 85 -38.02 -19.91 40.16
C GLU A 85 -36.69 -19.17 39.94
N PRO A 86 -36.56 -17.86 40.29
CA PRO A 86 -35.30 -17.13 40.14
C PRO A 86 -34.21 -17.56 41.14
N GLY A 87 -34.58 -18.23 42.24
CA GLY A 87 -33.75 -18.53 43.40
C GLY A 87 -33.45 -20.02 43.61
N THR A 88 -33.95 -20.90 42.74
CA THR A 88 -33.82 -22.36 42.82
C THR A 88 -33.33 -22.93 41.47
N SER A 89 -33.12 -24.24 41.42
CA SER A 89 -32.75 -24.97 40.20
C SER A 89 -33.93 -25.61 39.45
N ALA A 90 -35.16 -25.38 39.88
CA ALA A 90 -36.33 -26.15 39.43
C ALA A 90 -36.70 -25.92 37.95
N CYS A 91 -36.50 -24.70 37.44
CA CYS A 91 -36.80 -24.37 36.04
C CYS A 91 -35.54 -24.35 35.17
N PRO A 92 -35.48 -25.06 34.03
CA PRO A 92 -34.28 -25.15 33.18
C PRO A 92 -33.91 -23.85 32.45
N ASN A 93 -34.89 -22.97 32.22
CA ASN A 93 -34.70 -21.69 31.52
C ASN A 93 -34.52 -20.50 32.47
N ALA A 94 -34.60 -20.73 33.78
CA ALA A 94 -34.45 -19.69 34.78
C ALA A 94 -32.99 -19.25 34.93
N ARG A 95 -32.79 -18.04 35.44
CA ARG A 95 -31.47 -17.48 35.73
C ARG A 95 -31.43 -16.97 37.15
N PHE A 96 -30.36 -17.31 37.84
CA PHE A 96 -30.08 -16.85 39.18
C PHE A 96 -29.13 -15.65 39.15
N HIS A 97 -29.53 -14.54 39.76
CA HIS A 97 -28.73 -13.33 39.81
C HIS A 97 -27.83 -13.28 41.05
N CYS A 98 -26.53 -13.48 40.90
CA CYS A 98 -25.54 -13.22 41.95
C CYS A 98 -25.40 -11.70 42.18
N LEU A 99 -25.62 -11.22 43.40
CA LEU A 99 -25.47 -9.79 43.71
C LEU A 99 -24.00 -9.36 43.70
N ASN A 100 -23.10 -10.24 44.17
CA ASN A 100 -21.65 -10.05 44.17
C ASN A 100 -21.24 -8.67 44.71
N ARG A 101 -21.77 -8.28 45.87
CA ARG A 101 -21.51 -6.96 46.48
C ARG A 101 -20.00 -6.75 46.62
N GLY A 102 -19.50 -5.59 46.19
CA GLY A 102 -18.07 -5.29 46.14
C GLY A 102 -17.40 -5.66 44.82
N TYR A 103 -18.07 -6.42 43.94
CA TYR A 103 -17.61 -6.77 42.59
C TYR A 103 -18.73 -6.59 41.55
N LYS A 104 -18.69 -7.33 40.43
CA LYS A 104 -19.68 -7.28 39.35
C LYS A 104 -20.77 -8.33 39.58
N ALA A 105 -22.02 -7.91 39.50
CA ALA A 105 -23.17 -8.82 39.50
C ALA A 105 -23.16 -9.70 38.24
N VAL A 106 -23.59 -10.96 38.37
CA VAL A 106 -23.55 -11.97 37.31
C VAL A 106 -24.82 -12.82 37.36
N ASP A 107 -25.38 -13.14 36.20
CA ASP A 107 -26.49 -14.08 36.08
C ASP A 107 -25.98 -15.47 35.68
N ILE A 108 -26.17 -16.47 36.55
CA ILE A 108 -25.84 -17.86 36.29
C ILE A 108 -27.10 -18.66 35.87
N PRO A 109 -26.93 -19.78 35.16
CA PRO A 109 -28.05 -20.70 34.91
C PRO A 109 -28.62 -21.27 36.21
N SER A 110 -29.93 -21.47 36.29
CA SER A 110 -30.60 -22.07 37.45
C SER A 110 -30.06 -23.44 37.85
N GLY A 111 -29.62 -24.25 36.89
CA GLY A 111 -29.01 -25.57 37.15
C GLY A 111 -27.70 -25.52 37.94
N ARG A 112 -27.14 -24.34 38.19
CA ARG A 112 -25.98 -24.12 39.08
C ARG A 112 -26.36 -23.66 40.49
N VAL A 113 -27.64 -23.62 40.80
CA VAL A 113 -28.12 -23.27 42.13
C VAL A 113 -28.18 -24.54 42.96
N ASN A 114 -27.48 -24.55 44.09
CA ASN A 114 -27.36 -25.69 44.99
C ASN A 114 -26.82 -26.97 44.32
N ASP A 115 -25.88 -26.83 43.37
CA ASP A 115 -25.26 -27.95 42.64
C ASP A 115 -23.95 -28.45 43.29
N GLN A 116 -23.59 -27.88 44.45
CA GLN A 116 -22.35 -28.11 45.19
C GLN A 116 -21.09 -27.53 44.54
N ILE A 117 -21.24 -26.53 43.66
CA ILE A 117 -20.14 -25.76 43.07
C ILE A 117 -20.34 -24.27 43.40
N CYS A 118 -19.26 -23.59 43.77
CA CYS A 118 -19.31 -22.16 44.06
C CYS A 118 -19.10 -21.34 42.77
N ASP A 119 -20.18 -20.90 42.13
CA ASP A 119 -20.17 -20.05 40.93
C ASP A 119 -20.25 -18.56 41.27
N CYS A 120 -21.12 -18.18 42.22
CA CYS A 120 -21.20 -16.80 42.68
C CYS A 120 -20.02 -16.47 43.61
N CYS A 121 -19.41 -15.29 43.45
CA CYS A 121 -18.30 -14.91 44.36
C CYS A 121 -18.74 -14.67 45.80
N ASP A 122 -20.03 -14.37 46.00
CA ASP A 122 -20.63 -14.19 47.31
C ASP A 122 -21.15 -15.51 47.89
N GLY A 123 -21.09 -16.60 47.13
CA GLY A 123 -21.57 -17.93 47.51
C GLY A 123 -23.07 -18.00 47.75
N SER A 124 -23.84 -17.12 47.09
CA SER A 124 -25.30 -17.00 47.26
C SER A 124 -26.12 -18.04 46.48
N ASP A 125 -25.50 -18.67 45.50
CA ASP A 125 -25.95 -19.84 44.73
C ASP A 125 -26.05 -21.10 45.57
N GLU A 126 -25.07 -21.32 46.45
CA GLU A 126 -25.02 -22.47 47.37
C GLU A 126 -25.56 -22.08 48.75
N TRP A 127 -26.87 -21.81 48.81
CA TRP A 127 -27.55 -21.30 50.01
C TRP A 127 -28.21 -22.39 50.86
N ASP A 128 -28.50 -23.55 50.28
CA ASP A 128 -29.10 -24.73 50.94
C ASP A 128 -28.40 -26.04 50.53
N SER A 129 -27.09 -25.93 50.28
CA SER A 129 -26.19 -27.04 49.94
C SER A 129 -25.40 -27.57 51.13
N ALA A 130 -24.81 -28.76 50.96
CA ALA A 130 -23.92 -29.36 51.95
C ALA A 130 -22.54 -28.66 52.06
N ILE A 131 -22.18 -27.82 51.07
CA ILE A 131 -20.91 -27.09 51.03
C ILE A 131 -21.06 -25.64 51.50
N GLU A 132 -19.98 -25.05 52.00
CA GLU A 132 -19.93 -23.65 52.41
C GLU A 132 -19.03 -22.85 51.46
N CYS A 133 -19.66 -22.09 50.57
CA CYS A 133 -18.94 -21.15 49.70
C CYS A 133 -18.55 -19.87 50.46
N PRO A 134 -17.25 -19.52 50.53
CA PRO A 134 -16.78 -18.28 51.13
C PRO A 134 -17.05 -17.09 50.21
N ASN A 135 -17.29 -15.91 50.79
CA ASN A 135 -17.40 -14.68 50.02
C ASN A 135 -16.01 -14.12 49.67
N VAL A 136 -15.67 -14.15 48.38
CA VAL A 136 -14.40 -13.64 47.82
C VAL A 136 -14.59 -12.40 46.93
N CYS A 137 -15.77 -11.78 46.96
CA CYS A 137 -16.10 -10.67 46.08
C CYS A 137 -15.24 -9.42 46.33
N GLU A 138 -14.90 -9.10 47.58
CA GLU A 138 -14.13 -7.88 47.86
C GLU A 138 -12.71 -7.96 47.28
N GLU A 139 -12.05 -9.11 47.41
CA GLU A 139 -10.71 -9.31 46.84
C GLU A 139 -10.73 -9.21 45.32
N MET A 140 -11.66 -9.92 44.66
CA MET A 140 -11.81 -9.86 43.21
C MET A 140 -12.21 -8.46 42.73
N GLY A 141 -13.10 -7.80 43.47
CA GLY A 141 -13.53 -6.45 43.23
C GLY A 141 -12.39 -5.43 43.29
N SER A 142 -11.50 -5.56 44.27
CA SER A 142 -10.32 -4.70 44.38
C SER A 142 -9.41 -4.84 43.16
N LYS A 143 -9.08 -6.06 42.77
CA LYS A 143 -8.24 -6.33 41.58
C LYS A 143 -8.88 -5.79 40.29
N TRP A 144 -10.20 -5.97 40.15
CA TRP A 144 -10.95 -5.49 39.00
C TRP A 144 -11.00 -3.96 38.92
N ARG A 145 -11.20 -3.27 40.05
CA ARG A 145 -11.17 -1.80 40.10
C ARG A 145 -9.79 -1.25 39.74
N GLU A 146 -8.72 -1.88 40.23
CA GLU A 146 -7.35 -1.50 39.87
C GLU A 146 -7.10 -1.65 38.37
N GLU A 147 -7.53 -2.77 37.77
CA GLU A 147 -7.41 -3.01 36.34
C GLU A 147 -8.19 -1.98 35.51
N ILE A 148 -9.41 -1.65 35.92
CA ILE A 148 -10.23 -0.61 35.28
C ILE A 148 -9.56 0.75 35.37
N GLN A 149 -9.04 1.13 36.53
CA GLN A 149 -8.33 2.40 36.70
C GLN A 149 -7.09 2.47 35.80
N ARG A 150 -6.32 1.38 35.72
CA ARG A 150 -5.16 1.28 34.84
C ARG A 150 -5.55 1.46 33.37
N ARG A 151 -6.60 0.76 32.91
CA ARG A 151 -7.11 0.89 31.54
C ARG A 151 -7.66 2.30 31.27
N ALA A 152 -8.41 2.87 32.21
CA ALA A 152 -8.96 4.22 32.10
C ALA A 152 -7.83 5.26 31.96
N ALA A 153 -6.74 5.12 32.73
CA ALA A 153 -5.59 6.03 32.63
C ALA A 153 -4.94 5.99 31.24
N VAL A 154 -4.79 4.80 30.64
CA VAL A 154 -4.27 4.65 29.27
C VAL A 154 -5.22 5.28 28.25
N VAL A 155 -6.52 5.03 28.37
CA VAL A 155 -7.54 5.61 27.48
C VAL A 155 -7.56 7.13 27.58
N GLN A 156 -7.45 7.70 28.77
CA GLN A 156 -7.40 9.16 28.98
C GLN A 156 -6.17 9.78 28.32
N LYS A 157 -4.99 9.17 28.48
CA LYS A 157 -3.76 9.61 27.79
C LYS A 157 -3.91 9.54 26.27
N GLY A 158 -4.45 8.44 25.75
CA GLY A 158 -4.71 8.28 24.32
C GLY A 158 -5.71 9.30 23.77
N TYR A 159 -6.77 9.58 24.52
CA TYR A 159 -7.77 10.59 24.15
C TYR A 159 -7.17 12.00 24.11
N ALA A 160 -6.36 12.37 25.11
CA ALA A 160 -5.67 13.66 25.15
C ALA A 160 -4.75 13.85 23.93
N LYS A 161 -3.93 12.83 23.61
CA LYS A 161 -3.04 12.91 22.45
C LYS A 161 -3.80 12.95 21.13
N ARG A 162 -4.91 12.20 21.01
CA ARG A 162 -5.79 12.26 19.84
C ARG A 162 -6.34 13.67 19.62
N LEU A 163 -6.78 14.34 20.69
CA LEU A 163 -7.31 15.70 20.61
C LEU A 163 -6.24 16.69 20.13
N GLU A 164 -5.04 16.59 20.68
CA GLU A 164 -3.87 17.39 20.27
C GLU A 164 -3.56 17.21 18.77
N LEU A 165 -3.40 15.96 18.32
CA LEU A 165 -3.11 15.64 16.93
C LEU A 165 -4.23 16.06 15.97
N ALA A 166 -5.49 15.95 16.39
CA ALA A 166 -6.62 16.40 15.60
C ALA A 166 -6.60 17.94 15.39
N GLN A 167 -6.24 18.70 16.43
CA GLN A 167 -6.10 20.15 16.33
C GLN A 167 -4.92 20.56 15.45
N GLU A 168 -3.76 19.92 15.64
CA GLU A 168 -2.57 20.16 14.82
C GLU A 168 -2.84 19.83 13.35
N GLY A 169 -3.43 18.66 13.07
CA GLY A 169 -3.83 18.26 11.73
C GLY A 169 -4.81 19.24 11.08
N SER A 170 -5.76 19.78 11.86
CA SER A 170 -6.68 20.82 11.38
C SER A 170 -5.95 22.12 10.99
N LYS A 171 -4.93 22.53 11.74
CA LYS A 171 -4.12 23.73 11.43
C LYS A 171 -3.28 23.53 10.18
N ILE A 172 -2.55 22.42 10.10
CA ILE A 172 -1.71 22.08 8.94
C ILE A 172 -2.59 21.99 7.68
N LYS A 173 -3.74 21.33 7.78
CA LYS A 173 -4.68 21.25 6.66
C LYS A 173 -5.11 22.64 6.19
N ALA A 174 -5.53 23.53 7.10
CA ALA A 174 -5.93 24.88 6.75
C ALA A 174 -4.80 25.71 6.12
N GLU A 175 -3.56 25.55 6.59
CA GLU A 175 -2.39 26.20 6.01
C GLU A 175 -2.08 25.69 4.60
N LYS A 176 -2.11 24.37 4.40
CA LYS A 176 -1.86 23.75 3.09
C LYS A 176 -2.98 24.08 2.09
N GLU A 177 -4.23 24.12 2.52
CA GLU A 177 -5.36 24.55 1.68
C GLU A 177 -5.18 26.00 1.19
N LYS A 178 -4.72 26.91 2.07
CA LYS A 178 -4.37 28.28 1.66
C LYS A 178 -3.21 28.30 0.66
N GLY A 179 -2.17 27.51 0.89
CA GLY A 179 -1.02 27.38 -0.01
C GLY A 179 -1.41 26.85 -1.41
N ILE A 180 -2.26 25.82 -1.46
CA ILE A 180 -2.81 25.30 -2.72
C ILE A 180 -3.61 26.39 -3.42
N GLY A 181 -4.42 27.17 -2.69
CA GLY A 181 -5.16 28.30 -3.25
C GLY A 181 -4.25 29.35 -3.89
N ALA A 182 -3.14 29.70 -3.24
CA ALA A 182 -2.16 30.65 -3.76
C ALA A 182 -1.46 30.12 -5.02
N LEU A 183 -0.94 28.90 -4.99
CA LEU A 183 -0.26 28.27 -6.14
C LEU A 183 -1.21 28.07 -7.33
N ARG A 184 -2.49 27.78 -7.08
CA ARG A 184 -3.49 27.70 -8.16
C ARG A 184 -3.66 29.04 -8.85
N LYS A 185 -3.77 30.14 -8.09
CA LYS A 185 -3.86 31.49 -8.66
C LYS A 185 -2.63 31.83 -9.49
N GLU A 186 -1.43 31.60 -8.94
CA GLU A 186 -0.18 31.83 -9.65
C GLU A 186 -0.08 31.01 -10.94
N ARG A 187 -0.46 29.74 -10.89
CA ARG A 187 -0.51 28.88 -12.09
C ARG A 187 -1.53 29.39 -13.11
N ASP A 188 -2.71 29.81 -12.68
CA ASP A 188 -3.75 30.34 -13.58
C ASP A 188 -3.31 31.69 -14.20
N GLU A 189 -2.50 32.49 -13.50
CA GLU A 189 -1.91 33.73 -14.01
C GLU A 189 -0.73 33.49 -14.98
N LEU A 190 0.09 32.46 -14.74
CA LEU A 190 1.26 32.15 -15.55
C LEU A 190 0.94 31.31 -16.80
N SER A 191 -0.09 30.45 -16.74
CA SER A 191 -0.51 29.60 -17.87
C SER A 191 -0.69 30.40 -19.18
N PRO A 192 -1.49 31.47 -19.23
CA PRO A 192 -1.69 32.19 -20.49
C PRO A 192 -0.42 32.86 -21.00
N LYS A 193 0.46 33.33 -20.10
CA LYS A 193 1.74 33.95 -20.49
C LYS A 193 2.70 32.91 -21.09
N LYS A 194 2.71 31.70 -20.53
CA LYS A 194 3.48 30.58 -21.09
C LYS A 194 2.94 30.22 -22.47
N ASP A 195 1.62 30.05 -22.61
CA ASP A 195 0.99 29.69 -23.88
C ASP A 195 1.25 30.75 -24.96
N GLU A 196 1.18 32.04 -24.60
CA GLU A 196 1.51 33.15 -25.50
C GLU A 196 2.99 33.15 -25.92
N ALA A 197 3.91 32.94 -24.98
CA ALA A 197 5.34 32.87 -25.25
C ALA A 197 5.69 31.66 -26.13
N GLU A 198 5.06 30.51 -25.88
CA GLU A 198 5.24 29.29 -26.66
C GLU A 198 4.70 29.44 -28.08
N ALA A 199 3.54 30.10 -28.26
CA ALA A 199 3.01 30.42 -29.58
C ALA A 199 3.94 31.35 -30.37
N LYS A 200 4.46 32.41 -29.73
CA LYS A 200 5.44 33.33 -30.35
C LYS A 200 6.73 32.63 -30.72
N LYS A 201 7.24 31.75 -29.87
CA LYS A 201 8.43 30.93 -30.15
C LYS A 201 8.19 30.05 -31.37
N LYS A 202 7.08 29.33 -31.41
CA LYS A 202 6.73 28.45 -32.53
C LYS A 202 6.61 29.23 -33.84
N GLU A 203 5.97 30.40 -33.82
CA GLU A 203 5.86 31.27 -35.00
C GLU A 203 7.25 31.76 -35.49
N ALA A 204 8.15 32.10 -34.57
CA ALA A 204 9.51 32.52 -34.91
C ALA A 204 10.32 31.35 -35.49
N GLU A 205 10.21 30.15 -34.89
CA GLU A 205 10.88 28.94 -35.37
C GLU A 205 10.36 28.51 -36.75
N GLU A 206 9.07 28.61 -37.02
CA GLU A 206 8.47 28.34 -38.34
C GLU A 206 9.00 29.31 -39.40
N LYS A 207 9.12 30.60 -39.09
CA LYS A 207 9.70 31.60 -40.02
C LYS A 207 11.19 31.37 -40.26
N GLU A 208 11.94 31.04 -39.20
CA GLU A 208 13.36 30.74 -39.30
C GLU A 208 13.61 29.48 -40.14
N THR A 209 12.85 28.41 -39.89
CA THR A 209 12.95 27.16 -40.65
C THR A 209 12.56 27.36 -42.11
N GLU A 210 11.49 28.12 -42.40
CA GLU A 210 11.12 28.47 -43.78
C GLU A 210 12.21 29.31 -44.48
N ALA A 211 12.84 30.26 -43.77
CA ALA A 211 13.94 31.05 -44.32
C ALA A 211 15.18 30.18 -44.58
N LYS A 212 15.54 29.29 -43.64
CA LYS A 212 16.64 28.33 -43.80
C LYS A 212 16.40 27.37 -44.96
N ASP A 213 15.18 26.85 -45.12
CA ASP A 213 14.83 25.95 -46.22
C ASP A 213 14.84 26.65 -47.57
N ARG A 214 14.36 27.89 -47.65
CA ARG A 214 14.47 28.71 -48.86
C ARG A 214 15.92 28.96 -49.23
N HIS A 215 16.75 29.33 -48.26
CA HIS A 215 18.17 29.55 -48.47
C HIS A 215 18.88 28.26 -48.90
N ARG A 216 18.58 27.12 -48.24
CA ARG A 216 19.14 25.80 -48.58
C ARG A 216 18.81 25.41 -50.01
N LYS A 217 17.54 25.51 -50.41
CA LYS A 217 17.11 25.19 -51.79
C LYS A 217 17.78 26.09 -52.83
N ALA A 218 17.80 27.40 -52.58
CA ALA A 218 18.48 28.34 -53.46
C ALA A 218 19.98 28.04 -53.58
N TRP A 219 20.62 27.65 -52.48
CA TRP A 219 22.02 27.25 -52.46
C TRP A 219 22.26 25.94 -53.22
N GLU A 220 21.43 24.92 -53.01
CA GLU A 220 21.47 23.64 -53.74
C GLU A 220 21.30 23.87 -55.26
N GLU A 221 20.39 24.75 -55.68
CA GLU A 221 20.24 25.13 -57.10
C GLU A 221 21.46 25.86 -57.67
N VAL A 222 22.12 26.71 -56.87
CA VAL A 222 23.38 27.36 -57.28
C VAL A 222 24.49 26.32 -57.42
N ILE A 223 24.61 25.39 -56.47
CA ILE A 223 25.59 24.30 -56.53
C ILE A 223 25.30 23.42 -57.74
N ASP A 224 24.06 22.98 -57.96
CA ASP A 224 23.75 22.11 -59.09
C ASP A 224 24.05 22.81 -60.41
N ARG A 225 23.69 24.09 -60.57
CA ARG A 225 24.07 24.88 -61.76
C ARG A 225 25.59 24.93 -61.97
N LYS A 226 26.37 25.20 -60.92
CA LYS A 226 27.84 25.15 -61.00
C LYS A 226 28.31 23.77 -61.39
N LYS A 227 27.76 22.71 -60.78
CA LYS A 227 28.08 21.33 -61.11
C LYS A 227 27.77 21.01 -62.57
N GLN A 228 26.61 21.42 -63.12
CA GLN A 228 26.28 21.23 -64.54
C GLN A 228 27.32 21.89 -65.45
N VAL A 229 27.72 23.12 -65.15
CA VAL A 229 28.74 23.84 -65.93
C VAL A 229 30.08 23.11 -65.89
N LYS A 230 30.50 22.64 -64.71
CA LYS A 230 31.76 21.89 -64.55
C LYS A 230 31.72 20.53 -65.22
N VAL A 231 30.62 19.79 -65.07
CA VAL A 231 30.41 18.50 -65.76
C VAL A 231 30.51 18.69 -67.26
N ALA A 232 29.83 19.71 -67.81
CA ALA A 232 29.86 19.99 -69.24
C ALA A 232 31.25 20.42 -69.73
N ALA A 233 31.97 21.23 -68.96
CA ALA A 233 33.34 21.64 -69.28
C ALA A 233 34.31 20.44 -69.28
N LEU A 234 34.28 19.62 -68.22
CA LEU A 234 35.16 18.45 -68.10
C LEU A 234 34.81 17.37 -69.13
N PHE A 235 33.52 17.12 -69.37
CA PHE A 235 33.08 16.20 -70.41
C PHE A 235 33.57 16.65 -71.79
N GLY A 236 33.44 17.94 -72.12
CA GLY A 236 33.93 18.49 -73.39
C GLY A 236 35.47 18.54 -73.50
N MET A 237 36.20 18.49 -72.39
CA MET A 237 37.66 18.33 -72.41
C MET A 237 38.06 16.88 -72.71
N LEU A 238 37.37 15.91 -72.12
CA LEU A 238 37.65 14.48 -72.27
C LEU A 238 37.15 13.93 -73.63
N ASP A 239 36.01 14.40 -74.13
CA ASP A 239 35.47 14.11 -75.47
C ASP A 239 36.21 14.92 -76.54
N ALA A 240 37.47 14.57 -76.78
CA ALA A 240 38.37 15.28 -77.69
C ALA A 240 37.93 15.21 -79.16
N ASN A 241 37.19 14.16 -79.54
CA ASN A 241 36.71 13.95 -80.90
C ASN A 241 35.29 14.54 -81.13
N SER A 242 34.62 15.00 -80.07
CA SER A 242 33.27 15.59 -80.06
C SER A 242 32.15 14.66 -80.54
N ASP A 243 32.27 13.35 -80.32
CA ASP A 243 31.27 12.34 -80.68
C ASP A 243 30.20 12.10 -79.60
N GLN A 244 30.22 12.90 -78.53
CA GLN A 244 29.30 12.86 -77.38
C GLN A 244 29.45 11.61 -76.52
N LYS A 245 30.58 10.90 -76.63
CA LYS A 245 30.93 9.77 -75.77
C LYS A 245 32.39 9.90 -75.34
N ILE A 246 32.69 9.44 -74.13
CA ILE A 246 34.07 9.31 -73.67
C ILE A 246 34.44 7.84 -73.78
N THR A 247 35.45 7.55 -74.60
CA THR A 247 35.95 6.20 -74.87
C THR A 247 37.26 5.93 -74.12
N LEU A 248 37.62 4.65 -73.94
CA LEU A 248 38.88 4.26 -73.27
C LEU A 248 40.11 4.91 -73.89
N ASP A 249 40.13 5.08 -75.21
CA ASP A 249 41.27 5.66 -75.93
C ASP A 249 41.44 7.16 -75.64
N GLU A 250 40.35 7.87 -75.35
CA GLU A 250 40.38 9.27 -74.95
C GLU A 250 40.80 9.44 -73.49
N VAL A 251 40.34 8.55 -72.60
CA VAL A 251 40.76 8.54 -71.19
C VAL A 251 42.25 8.28 -71.07
N LYS A 252 42.80 7.34 -71.86
CA LYS A 252 44.24 7.03 -71.90
C LYS A 252 45.12 8.21 -72.32
N ALA A 253 44.55 9.24 -72.97
CA ALA A 253 45.30 10.43 -73.38
C ALA A 253 45.62 11.38 -72.20
N PHE A 254 44.92 11.23 -71.08
CA PHE A 254 45.14 12.02 -69.87
C PHE A 254 45.92 11.18 -68.85
N MET A 255 47.16 11.58 -68.57
CA MET A 255 48.03 10.86 -67.62
C MET A 255 47.52 10.98 -66.18
N GLU A 256 46.60 11.89 -65.91
CA GLU A 256 45.95 12.09 -64.61
C GLU A 256 45.13 10.86 -64.15
N PHE A 257 44.83 9.91 -65.03
CA PHE A 257 44.16 8.64 -64.71
C PHE A 257 45.11 7.49 -64.37
N ASP A 258 46.42 7.72 -64.39
CA ASP A 258 47.44 6.76 -63.97
C ASP A 258 47.41 6.61 -62.44
N SER A 259 46.87 5.50 -61.95
CA SER A 259 46.64 5.30 -60.52
C SER A 259 47.83 4.67 -59.82
N ASP A 260 48.64 3.88 -60.54
CA ASP A 260 49.83 3.23 -60.01
C ASP A 260 51.13 4.04 -60.27
N ASN A 261 51.01 5.22 -60.90
CA ASN A 261 52.09 6.14 -61.29
C ASN A 261 53.18 5.45 -62.12
N ASN A 262 52.81 4.46 -62.92
CA ASN A 262 53.75 3.71 -63.75
C ASN A 262 54.13 4.45 -65.05
N GLY A 263 53.47 5.56 -65.36
CA GLY A 263 53.69 6.40 -66.53
C GLY A 263 52.84 6.05 -67.75
N GLU A 264 51.90 5.12 -67.65
CA GLU A 264 50.96 4.72 -68.71
C GLU A 264 49.58 4.37 -68.11
N VAL A 265 48.49 4.84 -68.72
CA VAL A 265 47.13 4.48 -68.27
C VAL A 265 46.70 3.18 -68.95
N SER A 266 46.49 2.13 -68.18
CA SER A 266 46.02 0.83 -68.68
C SER A 266 44.51 0.80 -68.96
N ASP A 267 44.05 -0.15 -69.77
CA ASP A 267 42.63 -0.35 -70.09
C ASP A 267 41.77 -0.60 -68.84
N ASP A 268 42.33 -1.32 -67.86
CA ASP A 268 41.64 -1.63 -66.61
C ASP A 268 41.51 -0.37 -65.73
N GLU A 269 42.51 0.52 -65.74
CA GLU A 269 42.46 1.81 -65.02
C GLU A 269 41.49 2.79 -65.67
N ALA A 270 41.54 2.93 -66.99
CA ALA A 270 40.60 3.77 -67.73
C ALA A 270 39.15 3.29 -67.53
N LYS A 271 38.94 1.97 -67.50
CA LYS A 271 37.63 1.36 -67.28
C LYS A 271 37.14 1.53 -65.84
N ASP A 272 38.03 1.52 -64.84
CA ASP A 272 37.68 1.79 -63.45
C ASP A 272 37.14 3.21 -63.27
N TYR A 273 37.82 4.22 -63.85
CA TYR A 273 37.36 5.61 -63.82
C TYR A 273 36.05 5.83 -64.59
N LEU A 274 35.80 5.08 -65.66
CA LEU A 274 34.51 5.07 -66.36
C LEU A 274 33.42 4.23 -65.66
N SER A 275 33.60 3.83 -64.40
CA SER A 275 32.61 3.02 -63.66
C SER A 275 32.32 1.66 -64.28
N GLY A 276 33.31 1.04 -64.93
CA GLY A 276 33.26 -0.32 -65.45
C GLY A 276 32.73 -0.44 -66.89
N VAL A 277 32.36 0.66 -67.55
CA VAL A 277 31.92 0.66 -68.96
C VAL A 277 33.05 1.09 -69.91
N GLU A 278 32.95 0.67 -71.17
CA GLU A 278 33.96 0.95 -72.21
C GLU A 278 33.73 2.28 -72.94
N GLU A 279 32.49 2.79 -72.88
CA GLU A 279 32.10 4.11 -73.35
C GLU A 279 31.10 4.73 -72.36
N SER A 280 31.24 6.03 -72.08
CA SER A 280 30.33 6.77 -71.22
C SER A 280 29.71 7.94 -71.98
N ASP A 281 28.38 7.99 -72.04
CA ASP A 281 27.64 9.16 -72.53
C ASP A 281 27.55 10.25 -71.44
N LEU A 282 27.01 11.42 -71.80
CA LEU A 282 26.93 12.59 -70.90
C LEU A 282 26.10 12.31 -69.62
N GLU A 283 25.03 11.53 -69.73
CA GLU A 283 24.17 11.21 -68.58
C GLU A 283 24.86 10.20 -67.65
N HIS A 284 25.45 9.14 -68.20
CA HIS A 284 26.26 8.17 -67.46
C HIS A 284 27.48 8.85 -66.81
N PHE A 285 28.11 9.77 -67.53
CA PHE A 285 29.25 10.52 -67.04
C PHE A 285 28.87 11.38 -65.83
N LYS A 286 27.76 12.11 -65.93
CA LYS A 286 27.26 12.99 -64.87
C LYS A 286 26.86 12.25 -63.59
N THR A 287 26.26 11.06 -63.70
CA THR A 287 25.75 10.32 -62.54
C THR A 287 26.79 9.39 -61.90
N ASN A 288 27.65 8.76 -62.72
CA ASN A 288 28.49 7.65 -62.27
C ASN A 288 29.99 8.01 -62.28
N VAL A 289 30.44 8.79 -63.27
CA VAL A 289 31.88 9.00 -63.53
C VAL A 289 32.40 10.30 -62.90
N TYR A 290 31.68 11.41 -63.04
CA TYR A 290 32.12 12.74 -62.61
C TYR A 290 32.47 12.82 -61.12
N GLY A 291 31.76 12.05 -60.28
CA GLY A 291 32.04 12.00 -58.83
C GLY A 291 33.42 11.44 -58.49
N ALA A 292 33.91 10.47 -59.27
CA ALA A 292 35.21 9.82 -59.10
C ALA A 292 36.35 10.66 -59.69
N ILE A 293 36.10 11.33 -60.82
CA ILE A 293 37.14 12.02 -61.59
C ILE A 293 37.32 13.49 -61.21
N LYS A 294 36.30 14.16 -60.66
CA LYS A 294 36.35 15.62 -60.37
C LYS A 294 37.54 16.09 -59.53
N MET A 295 38.12 15.23 -58.70
CA MET A 295 39.25 15.58 -57.83
C MET A 295 40.60 15.59 -58.58
N LEU A 296 40.67 14.89 -59.72
CA LEU A 296 41.86 14.85 -60.58
C LEU A 296 41.96 16.09 -61.47
N PHE A 297 40.83 16.79 -61.68
CA PHE A 297 40.73 18.00 -62.49
C PHE A 297 40.10 19.16 -61.68
N PRO A 298 40.80 19.67 -60.64
CA PRO A 298 40.33 20.82 -59.87
C PRO A 298 40.33 22.11 -60.70
N ASP A 299 39.32 22.96 -60.51
CA ASP A 299 39.26 24.28 -61.12
C ASP A 299 40.33 25.21 -60.52
N PRO A 300 41.05 26.02 -61.32
CA PRO A 300 41.97 27.03 -60.79
C PRO A 300 41.26 28.11 -59.94
N ASP A 301 39.97 28.36 -60.17
CA ASP A 301 39.16 29.28 -59.37
C ASP A 301 38.75 28.69 -58.00
N GLU A 302 38.79 27.36 -57.80
CA GLU A 302 38.55 26.73 -56.49
C GLU A 302 39.76 26.81 -55.57
N GLU A 303 40.99 26.82 -56.11
CA GLU A 303 42.19 27.06 -55.31
C GLU A 303 42.25 28.49 -54.74
N GLU A 304 41.64 29.49 -55.41
CA GLU A 304 41.56 30.86 -54.88
C GLU A 304 40.43 31.05 -53.86
N LYS A 305 39.34 30.26 -53.93
CA LYS A 305 38.24 30.30 -52.96
C LYS A 305 38.50 29.54 -51.67
N GLU A 306 39.14 28.37 -51.74
CA GLU A 306 39.58 27.66 -50.53
C GLU A 306 40.64 28.45 -49.77
N LYS A 307 41.48 29.25 -50.46
CA LYS A 307 42.43 30.17 -49.82
C LYS A 307 41.75 31.40 -49.19
N SER A 308 40.71 31.95 -49.81
CA SER A 308 40.02 33.16 -49.29
C SER A 308 38.99 32.85 -48.20
N GLU A 309 38.32 31.68 -48.22
CA GLU A 309 37.45 31.24 -47.12
C GLU A 309 38.24 30.83 -45.86
N MET A 310 39.53 30.47 -46.00
CA MET A 310 40.44 30.30 -44.84
C MET A 310 40.95 31.62 -44.26
N GLU A 311 40.96 32.72 -45.00
CA GLU A 311 41.46 34.02 -44.50
C GLU A 311 40.37 34.97 -43.95
N GLU A 312 39.10 34.82 -44.31
CA GLU A 312 37.98 35.60 -43.70
C GLU A 312 37.17 34.85 -42.62
N GLY A 313 37.59 33.62 -42.26
CA GLY A 313 36.96 32.78 -41.23
C GLY A 313 37.40 33.03 -39.78
N GLU A 314 38.24 34.03 -39.48
CA GLU A 314 38.63 34.40 -38.10
C GLU A 314 37.73 35.49 -37.48
N ASN A 315 36.42 35.25 -37.43
CA ASN A 315 35.54 35.56 -36.27
C ASN A 315 34.08 35.25 -36.63
N PRO A 316 33.33 34.50 -35.79
CA PRO A 316 32.80 35.14 -34.60
C PRO A 316 32.69 34.23 -33.36
N GLY A 317 33.06 34.80 -32.21
CA GLY A 317 32.07 35.19 -31.20
C GLY A 317 31.28 34.09 -30.47
N SER A 318 31.56 34.01 -29.17
CA SER A 318 30.56 33.90 -28.10
C SER A 318 29.48 32.82 -28.26
N HIS A 319 29.84 31.61 -27.84
CA HIS A 319 28.87 30.62 -27.40
C HIS A 319 28.23 31.13 -26.09
N LEU A 320 27.04 31.72 -26.20
CA LEU A 320 26.14 31.91 -25.07
C LEU A 320 25.84 30.54 -24.48
N ALA A 321 26.20 30.38 -23.21
CA ALA A 321 25.88 29.24 -22.39
C ALA A 321 24.35 29.17 -22.18
N GLU A 322 23.72 28.14 -22.75
CA GLU A 322 22.43 27.64 -22.25
C GLU A 322 22.73 26.60 -21.18
N GLU A 323 22.62 27.03 -19.92
CA GLU A 323 22.49 26.13 -18.77
C GLU A 323 21.26 25.24 -18.97
N LYS A 324 21.48 23.95 -19.25
CA LYS A 324 20.48 22.92 -19.00
C LYS A 324 20.50 22.56 -17.52
N HIS A 325 19.53 23.11 -16.79
CA HIS A 325 19.21 22.69 -15.44
C HIS A 325 18.51 21.31 -15.51
N GLU A 326 19.22 20.24 -15.12
CA GLU A 326 18.60 18.96 -14.79
C GLU A 326 17.87 19.07 -13.43
N PRO A 327 16.66 18.51 -13.28
CA PRO A 327 16.06 18.30 -11.97
C PRO A 327 16.59 17.00 -11.33
N GLU A 328 17.28 17.14 -10.19
CA GLU A 328 17.55 16.03 -9.27
C GLU A 328 16.24 15.39 -8.82
N SER A 329 15.96 14.17 -9.28
CA SER A 329 14.96 13.29 -8.68
C SER A 329 15.64 12.47 -7.58
N LYS A 330 15.53 12.94 -6.33
CA LYS A 330 15.86 12.11 -5.16
C LYS A 330 14.69 11.20 -4.84
N SER A 331 14.83 9.93 -5.22
CA SER A 331 14.06 8.82 -4.67
C SER A 331 14.43 8.66 -3.18
N VAL A 332 13.47 8.95 -2.29
CA VAL A 332 13.60 8.61 -0.87
C VAL A 332 13.18 7.14 -0.73
N SER A 333 14.16 6.28 -0.47
CA SER A 333 13.97 4.92 0.01
C SER A 333 13.30 4.95 1.38
N SER A 334 12.14 4.30 1.48
CA SER A 334 11.47 3.99 2.74
C SER A 334 12.00 2.66 3.28
N GLU A 335 12.92 2.74 4.23
CA GLU A 335 13.28 1.64 5.12
C GLU A 335 13.34 2.13 6.57
N GLN A 336 12.78 1.30 7.45
CA GLN A 336 12.94 1.26 8.91
C GLN A 336 12.14 2.25 9.78
N LEU A 337 10.99 1.78 10.29
CA LEU A 337 10.61 1.93 11.70
C LEU A 337 9.87 0.66 12.16
N ASN A 338 10.64 -0.33 12.60
CA ASN A 338 10.23 -1.28 13.62
C ASN A 338 11.01 -0.91 14.89
N GLU A 339 10.36 -0.27 15.85
CA GLU A 339 10.49 -0.46 17.31
C GLU A 339 9.51 0.46 18.05
#